data_AF-A0A0P1E392-F1
#
_entry.id   AF-A0A0P1E392-F1
#
_cell.length_a   1.000
_cell.length_b   1.000
_cell.length_c   1.000
_cell.angle_alpha   90.00
_cell.angle_beta   90.00
_cell.angle_gamma   90.00
#
_symmetry.space_group_name_H-M   'P 1'
#
loop_
_entity.id
_entity.type
_entity.pdbx_description
1 polymer ?
#
loop_
_entity_poly.entity_id
_entity_poly.type
_entity_poly.pdbx_seq_one_letter_code
_entity_poly.pdbx_strand_id
1 'polypeptide(L)'
;MQFSSESDVAFARLAGTVSTKNNGGFIQFRRKLYVRPDEGVSGVRLLVRGNGEQYFVHLRTRGTVLPWQYYQAEFPTSEEWTEVSLPLSGFKASGAMLRAIPVADEITSVGVVAYGRDHEARVDVSEIGFY
;
A
#
# COMPACT_ATOMS: atom_id res chain seq x y z
N MET A 1 3.18 1.56 -13.78
CA MET A 1 3.30 2.74 -12.91
C MET A 1 3.75 3.90 -13.76
N GLN A 2 2.99 4.99 -13.75
CA GLN A 2 3.31 6.22 -14.48
C GLN A 2 3.51 7.35 -13.47
N PHE A 3 4.54 8.18 -13.63
CA PHE A 3 4.71 9.39 -12.84
C PHE A 3 4.12 10.57 -13.63
N SER A 4 3.34 11.42 -12.97
CA SER A 4 2.68 12.57 -13.60
C SER A 4 2.53 13.71 -12.58
N SER A 5 2.24 14.91 -13.07
CA SER A 5 1.98 16.09 -12.25
C SER A 5 0.70 16.78 -12.70
N GLU A 6 -0.16 17.15 -11.77
CA GLU A 6 -1.38 17.92 -12.01
C GLU A 6 -1.48 19.01 -10.95
N SER A 7 -1.62 20.27 -11.37
CA SER A 7 -1.76 21.41 -10.45
C SER A 7 -0.70 21.41 -9.33
N ASP A 8 0.57 21.23 -9.70
CA ASP A 8 1.75 21.14 -8.81
C ASP A 8 1.85 19.91 -7.88
N VAL A 9 0.92 18.96 -7.97
CA VAL A 9 0.99 17.69 -7.22
C VAL A 9 1.62 16.61 -8.11
N ALA A 10 2.82 16.16 -7.76
CA ALA A 10 3.44 14.99 -8.37
C ALA A 10 2.86 13.69 -7.79
N PHE A 11 2.57 12.71 -8.66
CA PHE A 11 2.00 11.44 -8.24
C PHE A 11 2.44 10.24 -9.09
N ALA A 12 2.38 9.06 -8.48
CA ALA A 12 2.48 7.77 -9.15
C ALA A 12 1.08 7.18 -9.37
N ARG A 13 0.76 6.85 -10.61
CA ARG A 13 -0.49 6.17 -11.00
C ARG A 13 -0.30 4.66 -11.08
N LEU A 14 -1.18 3.95 -10.38
CA LEU A 14 -1.44 2.52 -10.54
C LEU A 14 -2.79 2.39 -11.26
N ALA A 15 -2.75 1.88 -12.50
CA ALA A 15 -3.93 1.70 -13.30
C ALA A 15 -3.87 0.42 -14.15
N GLY A 16 -5.05 -0.14 -14.44
CA GLY A 16 -5.24 -1.29 -15.33
C GLY A 16 -6.32 -2.24 -14.83
N THR A 17 -6.69 -3.21 -15.66
CA THR A 17 -7.69 -4.21 -15.34
C THR A 17 -7.15 -5.22 -14.33
N VAL A 18 -7.82 -5.35 -13.19
CA VAL A 18 -7.64 -6.45 -12.23
C VAL A 18 -8.74 -7.46 -12.49
N SER A 19 -8.39 -8.74 -12.64
CA SER A 19 -9.39 -9.80 -12.73
C SER A 19 -9.09 -10.96 -11.80
N THR A 20 -10.11 -11.54 -11.19
CA THR A 20 -10.06 -12.77 -10.39
C THR A 20 -10.06 -14.05 -11.25
N LYS A 21 -10.19 -13.93 -12.58
CA LYS A 21 -10.10 -15.09 -13.50
C LYS A 21 -8.67 -15.68 -13.49
N ASN A 22 -8.56 -16.98 -13.79
CA ASN A 22 -7.28 -17.70 -13.94
C ASN A 22 -6.31 -17.51 -12.75
N ASN A 23 -6.75 -17.87 -11.55
CA ASN A 23 -6.03 -17.72 -10.27
C ASN A 23 -5.86 -16.28 -9.76
N GLY A 24 -6.50 -15.31 -10.42
CA GLY A 24 -6.56 -13.93 -9.99
C GLY A 24 -5.27 -13.14 -10.27
N GLY A 25 -5.46 -11.92 -10.72
CA GLY A 25 -4.43 -10.92 -10.96
C GLY A 25 -4.36 -9.90 -9.84
N PHE A 26 -3.25 -9.20 -9.79
CA PHE A 26 -3.06 -8.00 -8.99
C PHE A 26 -2.22 -7.01 -9.79
N ILE A 27 -2.36 -5.74 -9.46
CA ILE A 27 -1.44 -4.71 -9.91
C ILE A 27 -0.82 -4.12 -8.65
N GLN A 28 0.51 -4.01 -8.61
CA GLN A 28 1.20 -3.37 -7.50
C GLN A 28 2.32 -2.47 -7.98
N PHE A 29 2.62 -1.44 -7.21
CA PHE A 29 3.97 -0.90 -7.13
C PHE A 29 4.47 -1.03 -5.69
N ARG A 30 5.78 -1.09 -5.55
CA ARG A 30 6.46 -1.24 -4.26
C ARG A 30 7.71 -0.41 -4.26
N ARG A 31 7.97 0.28 -3.16
CA ARG A 31 9.20 0.99 -2.91
C ARG A 31 9.91 0.37 -1.72
N LYS A 32 11.19 0.02 -1.90
CA LYS A 32 12.08 -0.32 -0.80
C LYS A 32 12.44 0.96 -0.05
N LEU A 33 12.47 0.87 1.28
CA LEU A 33 12.90 1.98 2.13
C LEU A 33 14.41 1.87 2.34
N TYR A 34 15.14 2.92 1.96
CA TYR A 34 16.57 3.01 2.21
C TYR A 34 16.87 3.46 3.65
N VAL A 35 15.98 4.27 4.22
CA VAL A 35 15.97 4.67 5.63
C VAL A 35 14.73 4.03 6.24
N ARG A 36 14.92 3.29 7.34
CA ARG A 36 13.82 2.62 8.05
C ARG A 36 13.04 3.63 8.90
N PRO A 37 11.75 3.40 9.16
CA PRO A 37 10.99 4.24 10.08
C PRO A 37 11.60 4.20 11.49
N ASP A 38 11.38 5.26 12.28
CA ASP A 38 11.75 5.28 13.68
C ASP A 38 10.88 4.33 14.50
N GLU A 39 11.40 3.81 15.62
CA GLU A 39 10.65 2.90 16.51
C GLU A 39 9.35 3.53 17.05
N GLY A 40 9.30 4.86 17.15
CA GLY A 40 8.13 5.61 17.61
C GLY A 40 7.00 5.75 16.59
N VAL A 41 7.21 5.34 15.34
CA VAL A 41 6.18 5.38 14.30
C VAL A 41 5.02 4.46 14.66
N SER A 42 3.83 5.02 14.59
CA SER A 42 2.56 4.37 14.93
C SER A 42 1.74 3.98 13.70
N GLY A 43 2.03 4.52 12.53
CA GLY A 43 1.29 4.22 11.30
C GLY A 43 1.91 4.71 10.00
N VAL A 44 1.18 4.44 8.92
CA VAL A 44 1.49 4.89 7.55
C VAL A 44 0.46 5.94 7.15
N ARG A 45 0.92 7.06 6.61
CA ARG A 45 0.04 8.06 5.98
C ARG A 45 0.19 8.03 4.46
N LEU A 46 -0.89 8.25 3.73
CA LEU A 46 -0.88 8.35 2.28
C LEU A 46 -1.68 9.59 1.84
N LEU A 47 -1.19 10.30 0.82
CA LEU A 47 -1.98 11.28 0.08
C LEU A 47 -2.38 10.64 -1.25
N VAL A 48 -3.68 10.34 -1.40
CA VAL A 48 -4.19 9.51 -2.50
C VAL A 48 -5.48 10.06 -3.10
N ARG A 49 -5.74 9.71 -4.36
CA ARG A 49 -7.07 9.78 -5.00
C ARG A 49 -7.26 8.56 -5.89
N GLY A 50 -8.48 8.27 -6.28
CA GLY A 50 -8.80 7.12 -7.10
C GLY A 50 -10.21 7.15 -7.67
N ASN A 51 -10.73 5.99 -8.03
CA ASN A 51 -12.01 5.83 -8.69
C ASN A 51 -13.14 5.38 -7.74
N GLY A 52 -13.07 5.71 -6.45
CA GLY A 52 -14.11 5.32 -5.48
C GLY A 52 -13.91 3.93 -4.89
N GLU A 53 -12.79 3.29 -5.21
CA GLU A 53 -12.57 1.87 -4.98
C GLU A 53 -11.63 1.58 -3.82
N GLN A 54 -11.67 0.34 -3.34
CA GLN A 54 -10.81 -0.16 -2.26
C GLN A 54 -9.45 -0.63 -2.80
N TYR A 55 -8.38 -0.22 -2.12
CA TYR A 55 -7.00 -0.61 -2.38
C TYR A 55 -6.31 -1.03 -1.08
N PHE A 56 -5.09 -1.56 -1.19
CA PHE A 56 -4.33 -2.03 -0.03
C PHE A 56 -2.94 -1.43 0.03
N VAL A 57 -2.50 -1.11 1.25
CA VAL A 57 -1.07 -0.94 1.54
C VAL A 57 -0.50 -2.26 1.98
N HIS A 58 0.58 -2.71 1.32
CA HIS A 58 1.37 -3.86 1.74
C HIS A 58 2.67 -3.40 2.37
N LEU A 59 2.90 -3.78 3.63
CA LEU A 59 4.19 -3.65 4.30
C LEU A 59 4.95 -4.97 4.26
N ARG A 60 6.27 -4.85 4.12
CA ARG A 60 7.20 -5.93 4.46
C ARG A 60 8.11 -5.47 5.57
N THR A 61 8.50 -6.42 6.41
CA THR A 61 9.47 -6.20 7.48
C THR A 61 10.69 -7.10 7.27
N ARG A 62 11.69 -7.01 8.14
CA ARG A 62 12.80 -7.98 8.14
C ARG A 62 12.33 -9.42 8.40
N GLY A 63 11.21 -9.59 9.09
CA GLY A 63 10.59 -10.89 9.36
C GLY A 63 9.79 -11.48 8.19
N THR A 64 9.49 -10.71 7.14
CA THR A 64 8.81 -11.23 5.94
C THR A 64 9.83 -11.84 4.96
N VAL A 65 10.30 -13.05 5.28
CA VAL A 65 11.34 -13.77 4.52
C VAL A 65 10.78 -14.48 3.29
N LEU A 66 9.55 -15.01 3.39
CA LEU A 66 8.91 -15.77 2.32
C LEU A 66 8.21 -14.83 1.33
N PRO A 67 8.16 -15.16 0.03
CA PRO A 67 7.63 -14.25 -0.99
C PRO A 67 6.13 -13.95 -0.85
N TRP A 68 5.37 -14.82 -0.20
CA TRP A 68 3.95 -14.61 0.12
C TRP A 68 3.70 -13.89 1.45
N GLN A 69 4.75 -13.56 2.23
CA GLN A 69 4.61 -12.85 3.48
C GLN A 69 4.52 -11.33 3.27
N TYR A 70 3.52 -10.74 3.91
CA TYR A 70 3.30 -9.29 3.97
C TYR A 70 2.31 -8.96 5.08
N TYR A 71 2.28 -7.69 5.46
CA TYR A 71 1.21 -7.12 6.26
C TYR A 71 0.35 -6.25 5.34
N GLN A 72 -0.97 -6.32 5.48
CA GLN A 72 -1.89 -5.55 4.63
C GLN A 72 -2.89 -4.72 5.44
N ALA A 73 -3.16 -3.51 4.99
CA ALA A 73 -4.26 -2.68 5.46
C ALA A 73 -5.03 -2.14 4.25
N GLU A 74 -6.36 -2.14 4.34
CA GLU A 74 -7.24 -1.62 3.30
C GLU A 74 -7.45 -0.12 3.45
N PHE A 75 -7.66 0.58 2.34
CA PHE A 75 -8.07 1.98 2.34
C PHE A 75 -9.02 2.30 1.18
N PRO A 76 -10.00 3.20 1.42
CA PRO A 76 -10.87 3.72 0.36
C PRO A 76 -10.17 4.82 -0.44
N THR A 77 -10.66 5.06 -1.65
CA THR A 77 -10.29 6.22 -2.47
C THR A 77 -11.52 7.00 -2.90
N SER A 78 -11.34 8.29 -3.19
CA SER A 78 -12.34 9.16 -3.82
C SER A 78 -11.70 9.89 -5.01
N GLU A 79 -12.48 10.58 -5.83
CA GLU A 79 -11.93 11.35 -6.96
C GLU A 79 -11.06 12.52 -6.51
N GLU A 80 -11.21 12.95 -5.25
CA GLU A 80 -10.48 14.04 -4.63
C GLU A 80 -9.26 13.53 -3.86
N TRP A 81 -8.22 14.36 -3.78
CA TRP A 81 -7.06 14.07 -2.95
C TRP A 81 -7.45 14.02 -1.48
N THR A 82 -7.21 12.87 -0.86
CA THR A 82 -7.55 12.61 0.53
C THR A 82 -6.33 12.05 1.26
N GLU A 83 -6.10 12.53 2.49
CA GLU A 83 -5.13 11.92 3.39
C GLU A 83 -5.75 10.70 4.08
N VAL A 84 -5.07 9.57 4.00
CA VAL A 84 -5.45 8.32 4.66
C VAL A 84 -4.39 7.97 5.70
N SER A 85 -4.82 7.75 6.93
CA SER A 85 -3.97 7.29 8.04
C SER A 85 -4.27 5.84 8.39
N LEU A 86 -3.26 4.98 8.29
CA LEU A 86 -3.35 3.54 8.58
C LEU A 86 -2.46 3.20 9.77
N PRO A 87 -3.03 3.00 10.98
CA PRO A 87 -2.23 2.63 12.15
C PRO A 87 -1.62 1.24 11.94
N LEU A 88 -0.41 1.00 12.45
CA LEU A 88 0.27 -0.30 12.35
C LEU A 88 -0.59 -1.43 12.96
N SER A 89 -1.37 -1.13 14.01
CA SER A 89 -2.31 -2.08 14.62
C SER A 89 -3.47 -2.48 13.70
N GLY A 90 -3.76 -1.70 12.66
CA GLY A 90 -4.77 -2.01 11.64
C GLY A 90 -4.28 -2.94 10.54
N PHE A 91 -2.97 -3.23 10.49
CA PHE A 91 -2.42 -4.15 9.50
C PHE A 91 -2.62 -5.61 9.89
N LYS A 92 -3.09 -6.42 8.94
CA LYS A 92 -3.25 -7.87 9.08
C LYS A 92 -2.06 -8.60 8.48
N ALA A 93 -1.45 -9.50 9.24
CA ALA A 93 -0.39 -10.37 8.75
C ALA A 93 -0.93 -11.41 7.76
N SER A 94 -0.19 -11.63 6.68
CA SER A 94 -0.43 -12.68 5.68
C SER A 94 0.79 -13.59 5.60
N GLY A 95 0.60 -14.89 5.83
CA GLY A 95 1.65 -15.89 5.94
C GLY A 95 1.93 -16.34 7.37
N ALA A 96 2.49 -17.54 7.52
CA ALA A 96 2.76 -18.15 8.83
C ALA A 96 3.91 -17.47 9.58
N MET A 97 3.92 -17.59 10.90
CA MET A 97 5.02 -17.19 11.81
C MET A 97 5.38 -15.69 11.77
N LEU A 98 4.46 -14.83 11.33
CA LEU A 98 4.60 -13.38 11.46
C LEU A 98 4.06 -12.89 12.80
N ARG A 99 4.56 -11.74 13.28
CA ARG A 99 3.95 -11.03 14.41
C ARG A 99 2.54 -10.58 13.99
N ALA A 100 1.65 -10.40 14.96
CA ALA A 100 0.30 -9.90 14.68
C ALA A 100 0.32 -8.46 14.14
N ILE A 101 1.18 -7.63 14.73
CA ILE A 101 1.38 -6.21 14.38
C ILE A 101 2.80 -6.04 13.85
N PRO A 102 3.01 -5.36 12.69
CA PRO A 102 4.34 -5.08 12.18
C PRO A 102 5.09 -4.12 13.12
N VAL A 103 6.38 -4.35 13.32
CA VAL A 103 7.26 -3.47 14.09
C VAL A 103 7.77 -2.36 13.18
N ALA A 104 7.66 -1.11 13.63
CA ALA A 104 7.93 0.08 12.82
C ALA A 104 9.34 0.09 12.21
N ASP A 105 10.38 -0.07 13.04
CA ASP A 105 11.78 -0.01 12.63
C ASP A 105 12.26 -1.24 11.85
N GLU A 106 11.42 -2.28 11.78
CA GLU A 106 11.67 -3.44 10.93
C GLU A 106 11.08 -3.29 9.53
N ILE A 107 10.27 -2.27 9.24
CA ILE A 107 9.64 -2.08 7.92
C ILE A 107 10.72 -1.81 6.86
N THR A 108 10.70 -2.61 5.79
CA THR A 108 11.69 -2.58 4.71
C THR A 108 11.11 -2.12 3.37
N SER A 109 9.80 -2.23 3.17
CA SER A 109 9.15 -1.74 1.96
C SER A 109 7.68 -1.44 2.19
N VAL A 110 7.18 -0.47 1.42
CA VAL A 110 5.76 -0.14 1.31
C VAL A 110 5.34 -0.35 -0.14
N GLY A 111 4.17 -0.95 -0.35
CA GLY A 111 3.56 -1.08 -1.66
C GLY A 111 2.09 -0.73 -1.63
N VAL A 112 1.57 -0.32 -2.78
CA VAL A 112 0.14 -0.09 -3.00
C VAL A 112 -0.32 -1.13 -4.01
N VAL A 113 -1.44 -1.78 -3.69
CA VAL A 113 -1.89 -2.98 -4.39
C VAL A 113 -3.38 -2.86 -4.70
N ALA A 114 -3.73 -3.20 -5.94
CA ALA A 114 -5.08 -3.52 -6.37
C ALA A 114 -5.20 -5.05 -6.50
N TYR A 115 -6.06 -5.67 -5.71
CA TYR A 115 -6.20 -7.12 -5.58
C TYR A 115 -7.60 -7.53 -5.12
N GLY A 116 -7.98 -8.78 -5.37
CA GLY A 116 -9.09 -9.46 -4.68
C GLY A 116 -10.46 -9.31 -5.33
N ARG A 117 -10.58 -8.54 -6.42
CA ARG A 117 -11.85 -8.35 -7.15
C ARG A 117 -11.64 -7.92 -8.60
N ASP A 118 -12.59 -8.27 -9.46
CA ASP A 118 -12.68 -7.75 -10.83
C ASP A 118 -12.98 -6.24 -10.79
N HIS A 119 -12.07 -5.40 -11.30
CA HIS A 119 -12.28 -3.96 -11.44
C HIS A 119 -11.24 -3.30 -12.36
N GLU A 120 -11.55 -2.11 -12.86
CA GLU A 120 -10.57 -1.21 -13.44
C GLU A 120 -9.86 -0.46 -12.32
N ALA A 121 -8.62 -0.83 -12.00
CA ALA A 121 -7.83 -0.11 -11.01
C ALA A 121 -7.45 1.27 -11.56
N ARG A 122 -7.59 2.30 -10.73
CA ARG A 122 -7.06 3.64 -10.93
C ARG A 122 -6.89 4.31 -9.56
N VAL A 123 -5.67 4.28 -9.05
CA VAL A 123 -5.26 5.01 -7.85
C VAL A 123 -4.00 5.82 -8.13
N ASP A 124 -4.03 7.08 -7.74
CA ASP A 124 -2.91 7.99 -7.76
C ASP A 124 -2.40 8.18 -6.35
N VAL A 125 -1.08 8.10 -6.17
CA VAL A 125 -0.42 8.28 -4.88
C VAL A 125 0.62 9.37 -5.01
N SER A 126 0.42 10.45 -4.27
CA SER A 126 1.36 11.58 -4.26
C SER A 126 2.42 11.39 -3.18
N GLU A 127 2.01 11.06 -1.95
CA GLU A 127 2.90 10.87 -0.81
C GLU A 127 2.62 9.53 -0.11
N ILE A 128 3.70 8.92 0.39
CA ILE A 128 3.66 7.87 1.40
C ILE A 128 4.61 8.28 2.51
N GLY A 129 4.11 8.39 3.73
CA GLY A 129 4.87 8.77 4.92
C GLY A 129 4.57 7.90 6.12
N PHE A 130 5.23 8.22 7.23
CA PHE A 130 5.04 7.60 8.53
C PHE A 130 4.71 8.68 9.57
N TYR A 131 3.94 8.31 10.61
CA TYR A 131 3.58 9.19 11.72
C TYR A 131 3.63 8.46 13.05
#